data_AF-A0A9E4ZAU4-F1
#
_entry.id   AF-A0A9E4ZAU4-F1
#
_cell.length_a   1.000
_cell.length_b   1.000
_cell.length_c   1.000
_cell.angle_alpha   90.00
_cell.angle_beta   90.00
_cell.angle_gamma   90.00
#
_symmetry.space_group_name_H-M   'P 1'
#
loop_
_entity.id
_entity.type
_entity.pdbx_description
1 polymer ?
#
loop_
_entity_poly.entity_id
_entity_poly.type
_entity_poly.pdbx_seq_one_letter_code
_entity_poly.pdbx_strand_id
1 'polypeptide(L)' 'MTTIESPAPTTQRGQVLLEAKNLKKYFPVTKGLLISRITGYIKAVDDISFELRAGETLGVVGESGCGKSTTAKMMLML' A
#
# COMPACT_ATOMS: atom_id res chain seq x y z
N MET A 1 -13.32 -43.53 12.30
CA MET A 1 -13.63 -42.57 13.38
C MET A 1 -12.45 -42.66 14.34
N THR A 2 -11.52 -41.72 14.44
CA THR A 2 -11.62 -40.27 14.29
C THR A 2 -10.24 -39.76 13.88
N THR A 3 -10.15 -39.02 12.78
CA THR A 3 -8.91 -38.38 12.33
C THR A 3 -8.52 -37.31 13.33
N ILE A 4 -7.31 -37.41 13.89
CA ILE A 4 -6.73 -36.37 14.72
C ILE A 4 -6.35 -35.23 13.77
N GLU A 5 -7.18 -34.19 13.69
CA GLU A 5 -6.78 -32.94 13.06
C GLU A 5 -5.62 -32.36 13.87
N SER A 6 -4.40 -32.53 13.35
CA SER A 6 -3.24 -31.80 13.82
C SER A 6 -3.56 -30.30 13.68
N PRO A 7 -3.62 -29.51 14.76
CA PRO A 7 -3.80 -28.08 14.61
C PRO A 7 -2.63 -27.58 13.77
N ALA A 8 -2.95 -27.02 12.60
CA ALA A 8 -1.98 -26.32 11.77
C ALA A 8 -1.18 -25.39 12.69
N PRO A 9 0.16 -25.26 12.54
CA PRO A 9 0.94 -24.44 13.43
C PRO A 9 0.37 -23.03 13.38
N THR A 10 -0.32 -22.62 14.45
CA THR A 10 -0.70 -21.25 14.67
C THR A 10 0.59 -20.52 15.02
N THR A 11 1.43 -20.27 14.01
CA THR A 11 2.53 -19.32 14.12
C THR A 11 1.89 -18.08 14.71
N GLN A 12 2.23 -17.74 15.95
CA GLN A 12 1.85 -16.48 16.55
C GLN A 12 2.43 -15.38 15.65
N ARG A 13 1.66 -14.96 14.65
CA ARG A 13 2.03 -13.86 13.78
C ARG A 13 2.09 -12.64 14.67
N GLY A 14 3.25 -11.97 14.69
CA GLY A 14 3.49 -10.81 15.53
C GLY A 14 2.39 -9.76 15.43
N GLN A 15 2.32 -8.88 16.42
CA GLN A 15 1.42 -7.73 16.42
C GLN A 15 1.50 -6.97 15.10
N VAL A 16 0.36 -6.55 14.55
CA VAL A 16 0.32 -5.64 13.40
C VAL A 16 0.88 -4.28 13.83
N LEU A 17 2.00 -3.87 13.23
CA LEU A 17 2.65 -2.59 13.53
C LEU A 17 2.18 -1.49 12.58
N LEU A 18 1.87 -1.85 11.34
CA LEU A 18 1.35 -0.93 10.34
C LEU A 18 0.28 -1.63 9.50
N GLU A 19 -0.82 -0.92 9.25
CA GLU A 19 -1.91 -1.40 8.41
C GLU A 19 -2.24 -0.30 7.38
N ALA A 20 -2.24 -0.68 6.10
CA ALA A 20 -2.76 0.13 5.02
C ALA A 20 -4.05 -0.51 4.50
N LYS A 21 -5.14 0.26 4.49
CA LYS A 21 -6.45 -0.17 3.98
C LYS A 21 -6.89 0.77 2.87
N ASN A 22 -7.20 0.20 1.71
CA ASN A 22 -7.75 0.89 0.55
C ASN A 22 -7.02 2.19 0.20
N LEU A 23 -5.69 2.15 0.29
CA LEU A 23 -4.86 3.33 0.16
C LEU A 23 -4.92 3.85 -1.29
N LYS A 24 -5.20 5.15 -1.46
CA LYS A 24 -5.35 5.81 -2.76
C LYS A 24 -4.64 7.16 -2.77
N LYS A 25 -3.87 7.42 -3.81
CA LYS A 25 -3.28 8.74 -4.06
C LYS A 25 -3.31 9.07 -5.54
N TYR A 26 -4.12 10.08 -5.85
CA TYR A 26 -4.28 10.60 -7.19
C TYR A 26 -3.70 12.01 -7.26
N PHE A 27 -2.84 12.26 -8.24
CA PHE A 27 -2.22 13.57 -8.47
C PHE A 27 -2.96 14.30 -9.60
N PRO A 28 -3.35 15.57 -9.41
CA PRO A 28 -4.05 16.31 -10.45
C PRO A 28 -3.10 16.63 -11.61
N VAL A 29 -3.58 16.43 -12.83
CA VAL A 29 -2.94 16.91 -14.06
C VAL A 29 -3.56 18.25 -14.40
N THR A 30 -2.74 19.29 -14.50
CA THR A 30 -3.19 20.65 -14.82
C THR A 30 -2.70 21.10 -16.19
N LYS A 31 -3.51 21.92 -16.88
CA LYS A 31 -3.15 22.59 -18.14
C LYS A 31 -3.51 24.07 -18.10
N GLY A 32 -2.74 24.88 -18.84
CA GLY A 32 -2.94 26.32 -19.03
C GLY A 32 -1.79 27.16 -18.46
N LEU A 33 -1.30 28.14 -19.24
CA LEU A 33 -0.17 29.00 -18.85
C LEU A 33 -0.57 30.16 -17.91
N LEU A 34 -1.76 30.73 -18.10
CA LEU A 34 -2.26 31.88 -17.34
C LEU A 34 -3.33 31.49 -16.29
N ILE A 35 -4.07 30.41 -16.53
CA ILE A 35 -5.10 29.89 -15.63
C ILE A 35 -4.95 28.37 -15.58
N SER A 36 -4.59 27.84 -14.40
CA SER A 36 -4.43 26.40 -14.20
C SER A 36 -5.80 25.73 -14.03
N ARG A 37 -6.13 24.79 -14.91
CA ARG A 37 -7.34 23.95 -14.80
C ARG A 37 -6.94 22.48 -14.67
N ILE A 38 -7.62 21.76 -13.77
CA ILE A 38 -7.46 20.31 -13.63
C ILE A 38 -8.12 19.63 -14.83
N THR A 39 -7.34 18.85 -15.59
CA THR A 39 -7.80 18.14 -16.79
C THR A 39 -7.83 16.63 -16.60
N GLY A 40 -7.35 16.11 -15.48
CA GLY A 40 -7.33 14.68 -15.18
C GLY A 40 -6.55 14.37 -13.91
N TYR A 41 -6.38 13.08 -13.64
CA TYR A 41 -5.64 12.59 -12.48
C TYR A 41 -4.72 11.43 -12.87
N ILE A 42 -3.50 11.46 -12.35
CA ILE A 42 -2.59 10.31 -12.37
C ILE A 42 -2.84 9.50 -11.10
N LYS A 43 -3.24 8.24 -11.27
CA LYS A 43 -3.44 7.31 -10.17
C LYS A 43 -2.10 6.67 -9.78
N ALA A 44 -1.36 7.31 -8.88
CA ALA A 44 -0.07 6.79 -8.44
C ALA A 44 -0.21 5.61 -7.47
N VAL A 45 -1.28 5.57 -6.69
CA VAL A 45 -1.67 4.45 -5.84
C VAL A 45 -3.18 4.28 -5.96
N ASP A 46 -3.63 3.08 -6.32
CA ASP A 46 -5.06 2.77 -6.46
C ASP A 46 -5.41 1.48 -5.73
N ASP A 47 -6.06 1.63 -4.58
CA ASP A 47 -6.68 0.56 -3.80
C ASP A 47 -5.72 -0.53 -3.29
N ILE A 48 -4.60 -0.11 -2.69
CA ILE A 48 -3.66 -1.06 -2.07
C ILE A 48 -4.03 -1.30 -0.60
N SER A 49 -3.99 -2.56 -0.17
CA SER A 49 -4.21 -2.96 1.22
C SER A 49 -3.19 -4.01 1.65
N PHE A 50 -2.55 -3.80 2.79
CA PHE A 50 -1.57 -4.74 3.36
C PHE A 50 -1.34 -4.45 4.86
N GLU A 51 -0.78 -5.44 5.54
CA GLU A 51 -0.32 -5.34 6.94
C GLU A 51 1.19 -5.56 6.99
N LEU A 52 1.86 -4.90 7.93
CA LEU A 52 3.23 -5.19 8.33
C LEU A 52 3.23 -5.58 9.81
N ARG A 53 3.68 -6.80 10.10
CA ARG A 53 3.69 -7.35 11.46
C ARG A 53 5.07 -7.27 12.09
N ALA A 54 5.11 -7.37 13.41
CA ALA A 54 6.36 -7.40 14.16
C ALA A 54 7.25 -8.56 13.68
N GLY A 55 8.49 -8.23 13.31
CA GLY A 55 9.47 -9.19 12.78
C GLY A 55 9.44 -9.39 11.26
N GLU A 56 8.47 -8.81 10.54
CA GLU A 56 8.44 -8.83 9.07
C GLU A 56 9.24 -7.68 8.46
N THR A 57 9.72 -7.89 7.24
CA THR A 57 10.32 -6.83 6.41
C THR A 57 9.49 -6.71 5.13
N LEU A 58 8.97 -5.51 4.87
CA LEU A 58 8.21 -5.22 3.65
C LEU A 58 9.11 -4.57 2.59
N GLY A 59 9.27 -5.24 1.45
CA GLY A 59 9.91 -4.69 0.26
C GLY A 59 8.88 -4.24 -0.78
N VAL A 60 9.00 -3.02 -1.29
CA VAL A 60 8.15 -2.50 -2.38
C VAL A 60 8.99 -2.37 -3.65
N VAL A 61 8.71 -3.19 -4.66
CA VAL A 61 9.49 -3.30 -5.91
C VAL A 61 8.62 -3.04 -7.14
N GLY A 62 9.25 -2.74 -8.27
CA GLY A 62 8.58 -2.45 -9.55
C GLY A 62 9.30 -1.39 -10.37
N GLU A 63 8.84 -1.18 -11.61
CA GLU A 63 9.42 -0.25 -12.58
C GLU A 63 9.39 1.22 -12.12
N SER A 64 10.25 2.06 -12.72
CA SER A 64 10.22 3.49 -12.44
C SER A 64 8.83 4.07 -12.73
N GLY A 65 8.29 4.87 -11.80
CA GLY A 65 6.96 5.48 -11.94
C GLY A 65 5.76 4.64 -11.48
N CYS A 66 5.95 3.38 -11.06
CA CYS A 66 4.82 2.52 -10.64
C CYS A 66 4.18 2.85 -9.27
N GLY A 67 4.64 3.90 -8.58
CA GLY A 67 4.03 4.34 -7.32
C GLY A 67 4.77 3.98 -6.02
N LYS A 68 5.90 3.25 -6.07
CA LYS A 68 6.66 2.80 -4.87
C LYS A 68 6.93 3.91 -3.85
N SER A 69 7.58 5.00 -4.30
CA SER A 69 7.92 6.12 -3.41
C SER A 69 6.68 6.87 -2.93
N THR A 70 5.60 6.88 -3.70
CA THR A 70 4.31 7.43 -3.28
C THR A 70 3.73 6.59 -2.15
N THR A 71 3.68 5.28 -2.30
CA THR A 71 3.25 4.35 -1.23
C THR A 71 4.08 4.55 0.04
N ALA A 72 5.41 4.56 -0.07
CA ALA A 72 6.29 4.77 1.08
C ALA A 72 6.02 6.12 1.79
N LYS A 73 5.85 7.20 1.03
CA LYS A 73 5.51 8.52 1.59
C LYS A 73 4.17 8.51 2.33
N MET A 74 3.15 7.87 1.76
CA MET A 74 1.84 7.75 2.41
C MET A 74 1.92 6.97 3.73
N MET A 75 2.74 5.92 3.80
CA MET A 75 2.97 5.17 5.03
C MET A 75 3.67 6.00 6.12
N LEU A 76 4.58 6.88 5.70
CA LEU A 76 5.31 7.80 6.57
C LEU A 76 4.55 9.11 6.87
N MET A 77 3.36 9.29 6.30
CA MET A 77 2.57 10.53 6.37
C MET A 77 3.32 11.78 5.86
N LEU A 78 4.05 11.65 4.75
CA LEU A 78 4.79 12.71 4.04
C LEU A 78 4.13 13.08 2.71
#